data_AF-A0A7S2GLQ8-F1
#
_entry.id   AF-A0A7S2GLQ8-F1
#
_cell.length_a   1.000
_cell.length_b   1.000
_cell.length_c   1.000
_cell.angle_alpha   90.00
_cell.angle_beta   90.00
_cell.angle_gamma   90.00
#
_symmetry.space_group_name_H-M   'P 1'
#
loop_
_entity.id
_entity.type
_entity.pdbx_description
1 polymer ?
#
loop_
_entity_poly.entity_id
_entity_poly.type
_entity_poly.pdbx_seq_one_letter_code
_entity_poly.pdbx_strand_id
1 'polypeptide(L)'
;DVHARVPLSPMPPFVPESSRVDIRYRILVERKGGAMTITIQGTWCVAEVPYGDYFNTVDHLTLASSAAGVKATQAVKVHFHKSTLFQSMLESATKSEVKSLRDGSRNTLFEVIRRHVKG
;
A
#
# COMPACT_ATOMS: atom_id res chain seq x y z
N ASP A 1 -1.09 -0.85 -14.12
CA ASP A 1 -0.10 -1.66 -13.40
C ASP A 1 1.22 -0.89 -13.34
N VAL A 2 1.90 -0.96 -12.21
CA VAL A 2 3.19 -0.33 -11.95
C VAL A 2 4.16 -1.43 -11.57
N HIS A 3 5.33 -1.43 -12.19
CA HIS A 3 6.39 -2.40 -11.93
C HIS A 3 7.60 -1.65 -11.43
N ALA A 4 8.13 -2.03 -10.27
CA ALA A 4 9.28 -1.37 -9.67
C ALA A 4 10.24 -2.41 -9.09
N ARG A 5 11.52 -2.04 -8.96
CA ARG A 5 12.45 -2.75 -8.10
C ARG A 5 12.61 -1.97 -6.81
N VAL A 6 12.41 -2.66 -5.69
CA VAL A 6 12.56 -2.08 -4.36
C VAL A 6 13.80 -2.71 -3.71
N PRO A 7 14.73 -1.90 -3.17
CA PRO A 7 15.87 -2.43 -2.44
C PRO A 7 15.37 -3.17 -1.20
N LEU A 8 15.93 -4.34 -0.93
CA LEU A 8 15.65 -5.08 0.29
C LEU A 8 16.72 -4.76 1.32
N SER A 9 16.31 -4.65 2.58
CA SER A 9 17.27 -4.56 3.67
C SER A 9 18.18 -5.80 3.66
N PRO A 10 19.51 -5.63 3.72
CA PRO A 10 20.42 -6.76 3.66
C PRO A 10 20.17 -7.68 4.87
N MET A 11 19.76 -8.92 4.59
CA MET A 11 19.70 -9.99 5.58
C MET A 11 20.55 -11.18 5.11
N PRO A 12 21.39 -11.76 5.98
CA PRO A 12 22.31 -12.85 5.61
C PRO A 12 21.56 -14.18 5.37
N PRO A 13 22.13 -15.16 4.64
CA PRO A 13 22.99 -15.10 3.45
C PRO A 13 22.22 -15.36 2.13
N PHE A 14 20.87 -15.36 2.14
CA PHE A 14 20.07 -15.83 0.99
C PHE A 14 18.95 -14.87 0.56
N VAL A 15 19.01 -13.58 0.93
CA VAL A 15 18.02 -12.58 0.51
C VAL A 15 18.59 -11.76 -0.65
N PRO A 16 17.88 -11.63 -1.79
CA PRO A 16 18.34 -10.81 -2.89
C PRO A 16 18.44 -9.33 -2.48
N GLU A 17 19.35 -8.56 -3.09
CA GLU A 17 19.56 -7.14 -2.76
C GLU A 17 18.37 -6.24 -3.13
N SER A 18 17.54 -6.71 -4.05
CA SER A 18 16.31 -6.03 -4.45
C SER A 18 15.27 -7.07 -4.84
N SER A 19 14.00 -6.67 -4.78
CA SER A 19 12.91 -7.48 -5.28
C SER A 19 12.07 -6.70 -6.27
N ARG A 20 11.63 -7.39 -7.32
CA ARG A 20 10.55 -6.92 -8.17
C ARG A 20 9.25 -6.86 -7.38
N VAL A 21 8.64 -5.68 -7.40
CA VAL A 21 7.32 -5.42 -6.85
C VAL A 21 6.39 -5.07 -8.00
N ASP A 22 5.34 -5.86 -8.13
CA ASP A 22 4.26 -5.60 -9.07
C ASP A 22 3.07 -5.01 -8.31
N ILE A 23 2.66 -3.82 -8.70
CA ILE A 23 1.56 -3.08 -8.06
C ILE A 23 0.43 -2.89 -9.06
N ARG A 24 -0.74 -3.43 -8.74
CA ARG A 24 -1.97 -3.21 -9.49
C ARG A 24 -2.87 -2.24 -8.75
N TYR A 25 -3.13 -1.08 -9.36
CA TYR A 25 -4.09 -0.12 -8.84
C TYR A 25 -5.45 -0.31 -9.51
N ARG A 26 -6.50 -0.27 -8.69
CA ARG A 26 -7.89 -0.15 -9.11
C ARG A 26 -8.48 1.10 -8.46
N ILE A 27 -9.02 1.98 -9.28
CA ILE A 27 -9.70 3.19 -8.81
C ILE A 27 -11.20 2.93 -8.91
N LEU A 28 -11.89 3.05 -7.78
CA LEU A 28 -13.33 2.99 -7.68
C LEU A 28 -13.83 4.38 -7.34
N VAL A 29 -14.82 4.85 -8.08
CA VAL A 29 -15.47 6.14 -7.84
C VAL A 29 -16.94 5.87 -7.58
N GLU A 30 -17.39 6.23 -6.39
CA GLU A 30 -18.78 6.08 -5.97
C GLU A 30 -19.38 7.46 -5.73
N ARG A 31 -20.62 7.65 -6.21
CA ARG A 31 -21.40 8.86 -5.96
C ARG A 31 -22.71 8.46 -5.30
N LYS A 32 -22.97 8.98 -4.10
CA LYS A 32 -24.20 8.70 -3.36
C LYS A 32 -24.70 9.98 -2.69
N GLY A 33 -25.93 10.39 -3.01
CA GLY A 33 -26.57 11.55 -2.38
C GLY A 33 -25.79 12.87 -2.51
N GLY A 34 -25.09 13.08 -3.64
CA GLY A 34 -24.25 14.27 -3.87
C GLY A 34 -22.84 14.20 -3.27
N ALA A 35 -22.56 13.22 -2.41
CA ALA A 35 -21.20 12.95 -1.93
C ALA A 35 -20.44 12.07 -2.92
N MET A 36 -19.14 12.34 -3.07
CA MET A 36 -18.21 11.57 -3.89
C MET A 36 -17.20 10.86 -2.97
N THR A 37 -17.01 9.57 -3.23
CA THR A 37 -16.00 8.74 -2.59
C THR A 37 -15.11 8.16 -3.67
N ILE A 38 -13.80 8.36 -3.55
CA ILE A 38 -12.79 7.76 -4.41
C ILE A 38 -12.04 6.74 -3.57
N THR A 39 -12.06 5.47 -3.97
CA THR A 39 -11.24 4.43 -3.35
C THR A 39 -10.18 3.98 -4.34
N ILE A 40 -8.92 4.17 -3.97
CA ILE A 40 -7.76 3.65 -4.68
C ILE A 40 -7.35 2.38 -3.95
N GLN A 41 -7.52 1.24 -4.59
CA GLN A 41 -7.05 -0.05 -4.11
C GLN A 41 -5.74 -0.39 -4.82
N GLY A 42 -4.64 -0.53 -4.10
CA GLY A 42 -3.43 -1.14 -4.63
C GLY A 42 -3.32 -2.60 -4.18
N THR A 43 -2.76 -3.44 -5.04
CA THR A 43 -2.45 -4.84 -4.75
C THR A 43 -1.00 -5.07 -5.12
N TRP A 44 -0.21 -5.44 -4.14
CA TRP A 44 1.24 -5.53 -4.20
C TRP A 44 1.64 -7.00 -4.12
N CYS A 45 2.43 -7.42 -5.11
CA CYS A 45 2.99 -8.76 -5.18
C CYS A 45 4.51 -8.64 -5.18
N VAL A 46 5.18 -9.39 -4.30
CA VAL A 46 6.63 -9.37 -4.12
C VAL A 46 7.15 -10.80 -4.29
N ALA A 47 7.21 -11.29 -5.53
CA ALA A 47 7.40 -12.72 -5.79
C ALA A 47 8.82 -13.25 -5.49
N GLU A 48 9.83 -12.38 -5.45
CA GLU A 48 11.24 -12.78 -5.37
C GLU A 48 11.76 -12.93 -3.93
N VAL A 49 10.90 -12.73 -2.92
CA VAL A 49 11.24 -12.98 -1.50
C VAL A 49 10.70 -14.32 -1.02
N PRO A 50 11.26 -14.92 0.05
CA PRO A 50 10.69 -16.10 0.67
C PRO A 50 9.21 -15.88 1.01
N TYR A 51 8.36 -16.83 0.60
CA TYR A 51 6.90 -16.76 0.75
C TYR A 51 6.21 -15.60 0.01
N GLY A 52 6.91 -14.94 -0.91
CA GLY A 52 6.40 -13.83 -1.72
C GLY A 52 5.22 -14.21 -2.62
N ASP A 53 5.09 -15.50 -2.94
CA ASP A 53 3.98 -16.10 -3.68
C ASP A 53 2.93 -16.76 -2.77
N TYR A 54 2.95 -16.49 -1.45
CA TYR A 54 1.96 -17.00 -0.50
C TYR A 54 0.91 -15.95 -0.15
N PHE A 55 1.23 -14.67 -0.34
CA PHE A 55 0.37 -13.57 0.03
C PHE A 55 0.54 -12.38 -0.89
N ASN A 56 -0.49 -11.54 -0.92
CA ASN A 56 -0.42 -10.21 -1.51
C ASN A 56 -0.75 -9.17 -0.44
N THR A 57 -0.18 -7.99 -0.55
CA THR A 57 -0.56 -6.85 0.30
C THR A 57 -1.58 -6.01 -0.45
N VAL A 58 -2.71 -5.72 0.19
CA VAL A 58 -3.78 -4.89 -0.37
C VAL A 58 -3.88 -3.63 0.47
N ASP A 59 -3.70 -2.48 -0.17
CA ASP A 59 -3.92 -1.16 0.43
C ASP A 59 -5.17 -0.52 -0.17
N HIS A 60 -5.99 0.08 0.69
CA HIS A 60 -7.15 0.85 0.31
C HIS A 60 -6.97 2.27 0.81
N LEU A 61 -6.83 3.22 -0.10
CA LEU A 61 -6.90 4.65 0.19
C LEU A 61 -8.27 5.17 -0.25
N THR A 62 -9.09 5.55 0.71
CA THR A 62 -10.41 6.13 0.47
C THR A 62 -10.37 7.64 0.74
N LEU A 63 -10.77 8.41 -0.25
CA LEU A 63 -10.97 9.85 -0.20
C LEU A 63 -12.47 10.10 -0.25
N ALA A 64 -13.04 10.62 0.83
CA ALA A 64 -14.46 10.94 0.91
C ALA A 64 -14.66 12.42 1.20
N SER A 65 -15.63 13.03 0.52
CA SER A 65 -16.07 14.39 0.86
C SER A 65 -16.65 14.43 2.27
N SER A 66 -16.31 15.48 3.01
CA SER A 66 -16.78 15.74 4.38
C SER A 66 -17.08 17.24 4.55
N ALA A 67 -17.81 17.60 5.60
CA ALA A 67 -18.14 19.01 5.88
C ALA A 67 -16.90 19.91 6.05
N ALA A 68 -15.76 19.34 6.48
CA ALA A 68 -14.49 20.05 6.69
C ALA A 68 -13.53 19.95 5.48
N GLY A 69 -13.98 19.43 4.34
CA GLY A 69 -13.14 19.19 3.15
C GLY A 69 -13.03 17.70 2.81
N VAL A 70 -11.86 17.22 2.39
CA VAL A 70 -11.67 15.80 2.00
C VAL A 70 -11.10 15.00 3.16
N LYS A 71 -11.79 13.92 3.55
CA LYS A 71 -11.30 12.94 4.52
C LYS A 71 -10.59 11.81 3.79
N ALA A 72 -9.32 11.61 4.10
CA ALA A 72 -8.52 10.49 3.60
C ALA A 72 -8.38 9.41 4.68
N THR A 73 -8.81 8.18 4.39
CA THR A 73 -8.60 7.01 5.25
C THR A 73 -7.83 5.94 4.49
N GLN A 74 -6.82 5.35 5.13
CA GLN A 74 -6.03 4.29 4.53
C GLN A 74 -6.12 3.04 5.39
N ALA A 75 -6.39 1.90 4.76
CA ALA A 75 -6.42 0.58 5.39
C ALA A 75 -5.49 -0.36 4.61
N VAL A 76 -4.81 -1.26 5.31
CA VAL A 76 -3.84 -2.18 4.72
C VAL A 76 -4.11 -3.57 5.27
N LYS A 77 -4.16 -4.55 4.38
CA LYS A 77 -4.41 -5.94 4.70
C LYS A 77 -3.40 -6.83 3.98
N VAL A 78 -2.91 -7.84 4.67
CA VAL A 78 -2.15 -8.93 4.05
C VAL A 78 -3.13 -10.06 3.75
N HIS A 79 -3.16 -10.53 2.50
CA HIS A 79 -4.07 -11.58 2.05
C HIS A 79 -3.26 -12.82 1.67
N PHE A 80 -3.25 -13.82 2.55
CA PHE A 80 -2.64 -15.12 2.28
C PHE A 80 -3.55 -15.97 1.41
N HIS A 81 -3.03 -16.44 0.29
CA HIS A 81 -3.69 -17.43 -0.57
C HIS A 81 -3.05 -18.82 -0.44
N LYS A 82 -1.94 -18.94 0.29
CA LYS A 82 -1.33 -20.21 0.72
C LYS A 82 -1.11 -20.20 2.23
N SER A 83 -1.17 -21.37 2.87
CA SER A 83 -0.87 -21.53 4.29
C SER A 83 0.64 -21.53 4.54
N THR A 84 1.07 -20.92 5.66
CA THR A 84 2.46 -20.96 6.13
C THR A 84 2.49 -20.85 7.64
N LEU A 85 3.48 -21.46 8.30
CA LEU A 85 3.68 -21.36 9.74
C LEU A 85 4.10 -19.94 10.18
N PHE A 86 4.54 -19.11 9.22
CA PHE A 86 5.05 -17.76 9.47
C PHE A 86 4.02 -16.65 9.21
N GLN A 87 2.73 -16.97 9.09
CA GLN A 87 1.69 -15.98 8.75
C GLN A 87 1.70 -14.76 9.67
N SER A 88 1.67 -14.96 10.98
CA SER A 88 1.65 -13.85 11.95
C SER A 88 2.91 -12.98 11.89
N MET A 89 4.06 -13.59 11.62
CA MET A 89 5.34 -12.88 11.48
C MET A 89 5.32 -12.01 10.21
N LEU A 90 4.93 -12.58 9.07
CA LEU A 90 4.83 -11.89 7.79
C LEU A 90 3.80 -10.75 7.84
N GLU A 91 2.66 -10.96 8.50
CA GLU A 91 1.67 -9.88 8.74
C GLU A 91 2.24 -8.75 9.56
N SER A 92 2.90 -9.06 10.67
CA SER A 92 3.45 -8.07 11.59
C SER A 92 4.52 -7.22 10.91
N ALA A 93 5.47 -7.88 10.22
CA ALA A 93 6.52 -7.21 9.46
C ALA A 93 5.94 -6.28 8.38
N THR A 94 4.97 -6.77 7.60
CA THR A 94 4.32 -5.98 6.55
C THR A 94 3.57 -4.79 7.13
N LYS A 95 2.80 -4.96 8.21
CA LYS A 95 2.06 -3.87 8.87
C LYS A 95 3.01 -2.83 9.46
N SER A 96 4.13 -3.26 10.04
CA SER A 96 5.17 -2.37 10.59
C SER A 96 5.79 -1.50 9.49
N GLU A 97 6.19 -2.13 8.38
CA GLU A 97 6.83 -1.43 7.26
C GLU A 97 5.88 -0.45 6.59
N VAL A 98 4.63 -0.87 6.36
CA VAL A 98 3.63 0.03 5.77
C VAL A 98 3.28 1.18 6.71
N LYS A 99 3.31 0.99 8.03
CA LYS A 99 3.17 2.09 8.99
C LYS A 99 4.33 3.09 8.87
N SER A 100 5.57 2.61 8.77
CA SER A 100 6.76 3.43 8.55
C SER A 100 6.66 4.24 7.25
N LEU A 101 6.34 3.57 6.13
CA LEU A 101 6.15 4.19 4.82
C LEU A 101 4.99 5.19 4.81
N ARG A 102 3.90 4.89 5.53
CA ARG A 102 2.73 5.78 5.63
C ARG A 102 3.10 7.09 6.32
N ASP A 103 3.81 7.02 7.42
CA ASP A 103 4.14 8.20 8.21
C ASP A 103 5.15 9.09 7.44
N GLY A 104 6.05 8.50 6.64
CA GLY A 104 6.92 9.23 5.70
C GLY A 104 6.21 9.77 4.45
N SER A 105 5.45 8.93 3.73
CA SER A 105 4.84 9.26 2.43
C SER A 105 3.63 10.18 2.54
N ARG A 106 2.85 10.13 3.64
CA ARG A 106 1.73 11.06 3.85
C ARG A 106 2.24 12.50 3.85
N ASN A 107 3.36 12.78 4.50
CA ASN A 107 3.92 14.13 4.53
C ASN A 107 4.26 14.61 3.11
N THR A 108 4.90 13.77 2.29
CA THR A 108 5.25 14.12 0.91
C THR A 108 4.02 14.30 0.01
N LEU A 109 3.04 13.40 0.08
CA LEU A 109 1.87 13.42 -0.81
C LEU A 109 0.93 14.59 -0.48
N PHE A 110 0.69 14.87 0.81
CA PHE A 110 -0.06 16.04 1.23
C PHE A 110 0.67 17.35 0.93
N GLU A 111 2.01 17.38 0.99
CA GLU A 111 2.78 18.54 0.53
C GLU A 111 2.65 18.78 -0.97
N VAL A 112 2.76 17.74 -1.79
CA VAL A 112 2.61 17.85 -3.26
C VAL A 112 1.21 18.33 -3.63
N ILE A 113 0.17 17.77 -3.00
CA ILE A 113 -1.21 18.22 -3.20
C ILE A 113 -1.38 19.68 -2.75
N ARG A 114 -0.86 20.06 -1.57
CA ARG A 114 -0.93 21.44 -1.08
C ARG A 114 -0.24 22.43 -2.02
N ARG A 115 0.90 22.06 -2.61
CA ARG A 115 1.60 22.91 -3.60
C ARG A 115 0.77 23.10 -4.87
N HIS A 116 0.10 22.06 -5.35
CA HIS A 116 -0.73 22.14 -6.56
C HIS A 116 -2.08 22.84 -6.36
N VAL A 117 -2.66 22.81 -5.16
CA VAL A 117 -3.96 23.45 -4.88
C VAL A 117 -3.81 24.94 -4.52
N LYS A 118 -2.61 25.40 -4.17
CA LYS A 118 -2.32 26.81 -3.85
C LYS A 118 -1.66 27.60 -5.00
N GLY A 119 -1.45 26.98 -6.16
CA GLY A 119 -1.08 27.68 -7.40
C GLY A 119 -2.33 28.08 -8.16
#